data_AF-A0A927WNC3-F1
#
_entry.id   AF-A0A927WNC3-F1
#
_cell.length_a   1.000
_cell.length_b   1.000
_cell.length_c   1.000
_cell.angle_alpha   90.00
_cell.angle_beta   90.00
_cell.angle_gamma   90.00
#
_symmetry.space_group_name_H-M   'P 1'
#
loop_
_entity.id
_entity.type
_entity.pdbx_description
1 polymer ?
#
loop_
_entity_poly.entity_id
_entity_poly.type
_entity_poly.pdbx_seq_one_letter_code
_entity_poly.pdbx_strand_id
1 'polypeptide(L)' 'MEILRYIINIVCFIALFITLEVVWANVKSHWQSKNLLGCAEYLIGGITVLLVLIALSDAVNNMLL' A
#
# COMPACT_ATOMS: atom_id res chain seq x y z
N MET A 1 21.19 11.99 -5.20
CA MET A 1 20.30 12.82 -4.34
C MET A 1 19.74 11.98 -3.20
N GLU A 2 20.52 11.72 -2.15
CA GLU A 2 20.10 10.78 -1.10
C GLU A 2 18.89 11.25 -0.29
N ILE A 3 18.79 12.57 -0.07
CA ILE A 3 17.66 13.17 0.67
C ILE A 3 16.33 12.89 -0.04
N LEU A 4 16.30 12.99 -1.37
CA LEU A 4 15.08 12.72 -2.16
C LEU A 4 14.64 11.25 -2.04
N ARG A 5 15.60 10.31 -2.07
CA ARG A 5 15.35 8.88 -1.82
C ARG A 5 14.72 8.64 -0.44
N TYR A 6 15.27 9.26 0.61
CA TYR A 6 14.72 9.15 1.96
C TYR A 6 13.30 9.71 2.06
N ILE A 7 13.04 10.89 1.48
CA ILE A 7 11.70 11.49 1.47
C ILE A 7 10.69 10.54 0.82
N ILE A 8 11.03 9.98 -0.34
CA ILE A 8 10.11 9.10 -1.07
C ILE A 8 9.85 7.81 -0.29
N ASN A 9 10.87 7.21 0.32
CA ASN A 9 10.70 6.03 1.16
C ASN A 9 9.79 6.30 2.37
N ILE A 10 9.92 7.48 3.02
CA ILE A 10 9.03 7.89 4.11
C ILE A 10 7.59 8.02 3.61
N VAL A 11 7.37 8.68 2.46
CA VAL A 11 6.03 8.82 1.87
C VAL A 11 5.44 7.45 1.52
N CYS A 12 6.22 6.55 0.94
CA CYS A 12 5.77 5.19 0.65
C CYS A 12 5.41 4.41 1.92
N PHE A 13 6.18 4.57 2.99
CA PHE A 13 5.89 3.96 4.29
C PHE A 13 4.58 4.48 4.90
N ILE A 14 4.35 5.79 4.87
CA ILE A 14 3.09 6.39 5.35
C ILE A 14 1.91 5.87 4.52
N ALA A 15 2.03 5.84 3.20
CA ALA A 15 0.99 5.33 2.30
C ALA A 15 0.67 3.85 2.57
N LEU A 16 1.68 3.03 2.86
CA LEU A 16 1.49 1.64 3.26
C LEU A 16 0.68 1.52 4.56
N PHE A 17 1.00 2.32 5.59
CA PHE A 17 0.27 2.31 6.85
C PHE A 17 -1.21 2.69 6.68
N ILE A 18 -1.48 3.76 5.92
CA ILE A 18 -2.85 4.18 5.60
C ILE A 18 -3.59 3.07 4.87
N THR A 19 -2.93 2.43 3.90
CA THR A 19 -3.53 1.32 3.14
C THR A 19 -3.87 0.15 4.04
N LEU A 20 -2.99 -0.23 4.97
CA LEU A 20 -3.26 -1.31 5.93
C LEU A 20 -4.46 -1.00 6.82
N GLU A 21 -4.59 0.23 7.33
CA GLU A 21 -5.76 0.62 8.11
C GLU A 21 -7.05 0.54 7.29
N VAL A 22 -7.05 1.05 6.06
CA VAL A 22 -8.21 1.01 5.16
C VAL A 22 -8.61 -0.44 4.82
N VAL A 23 -7.64 -1.27 4.44
CA VAL A 23 -7.88 -2.68 4.13
C VAL A 23 -8.43 -3.41 5.35
N TRP A 24 -7.81 -3.23 6.52
CA TRP A 24 -8.25 -3.88 7.76
C TRP A 24 -9.66 -3.47 8.16
N ALA A 25 -9.96 -2.17 8.16
CA ALA A 25 -11.28 -1.64 8.54
C ALA A 25 -12.38 -2.21 7.64
N ASN A 26 -12.15 -2.26 6.33
CA ASN A 26 -13.14 -2.75 5.37
C ASN A 26 -13.25 -4.27 5.38
N VAL A 27 -12.13 -5.01 5.44
CA VAL A 27 -12.17 -6.48 5.56
C VAL A 27 -12.92 -6.89 6.82
N LYS A 28 -12.68 -6.23 7.96
CA LYS A 28 -13.42 -6.50 9.20
C LYS A 28 -14.93 -6.28 9.03
N SER A 29 -15.33 -5.16 8.41
CA SER A 29 -16.74 -4.84 8.15
C SER A 29 -17.40 -5.85 7.19
N HIS A 30 -16.74 -6.18 6.09
CA HIS A 30 -17.22 -7.17 5.11
C HIS A 30 -17.30 -8.58 5.70
N TRP A 31 -16.35 -8.94 6.58
CA TRP A 31 -16.38 -10.22 7.29
C TRP A 31 -17.58 -10.33 8.22
N GLN A 32 -17.88 -9.27 8.99
CA GLN A 32 -19.04 -9.24 9.87
C GLN A 32 -20.38 -9.35 9.12
N SER A 33 -20.44 -8.80 7.90
CA SER A 33 -21.60 -8.90 7.01
C SER A 33 -21.61 -10.19 6.15
N LYS A 34 -20.65 -11.11 6.37
CA LYS A 34 -20.46 -12.35 5.59
C LYS A 34 -20.26 -12.11 4.08
N ASN A 35 -19.84 -10.91 3.69
CA ASN A 35 -19.55 -10.56 2.31
C ASN A 35 -18.09 -10.91 1.97
N LEU A 36 -17.86 -12.17 1.59
CA LEU A 36 -16.53 -12.67 1.27
C LEU A 36 -15.93 -12.05 0.00
N LEU A 37 -16.76 -11.66 -0.97
CA LEU A 37 -16.32 -11.00 -2.20
C LEU A 37 -15.68 -9.64 -1.85
N GLY A 38 -16.37 -8.84 -1.02
CA GLY A 38 -15.85 -7.55 -0.56
C GLY A 38 -14.54 -7.68 0.22
N CYS A 39 -14.38 -8.74 1.03
CA CYS A 39 -13.09 -9.02 1.67
C CYS A 39 -11.97 -9.26 0.63
N ALA A 40 -12.24 -10.06 -0.41
CA ALA A 40 -11.27 -10.35 -1.46
C ALA A 40 -10.90 -9.10 -2.26
N GLU A 41 -11.88 -8.25 -2.60
CA GLU A 41 -11.66 -6.99 -3.31
C GLU A 41 -10.71 -6.05 -2.55
N TYR A 42 -10.93 -5.87 -1.24
CA TYR A 42 -10.04 -5.03 -0.42
C TYR A 42 -8.64 -5.61 -0.24
N LEU A 43 -8.51 -6.95 -0.13
CA LEU A 43 -7.20 -7.60 -0.07
C LEU A 43 -6.43 -7.43 -1.38
N ILE A 44 -7.08 -7.64 -2.52
CA ILE A 44 -6.48 -7.46 -3.85
C ILE A 44 -6.10 -5.99 -4.09
N GLY A 45 -6.97 -5.06 -3.69
CA GLY A 45 -6.68 -3.63 -3.74
C GLY A 45 -5.45 -3.28 -2.90
N GLY A 46 -5.35 -3.80 -1.67
CA GLY A 46 -4.19 -3.62 -0.80
C GLY A 46 -2.89 -4.14 -1.40
N ILE A 47 -2.91 -5.34 -2.00
CA ILE A 47 -1.76 -5.92 -2.71
C ILE A 47 -1.36 -5.03 -3.89
N THR A 48 -2.33 -4.54 -4.65
CA THR A 48 -2.08 -3.66 -5.80
C THR A 48 -1.38 -2.38 -5.39
N VAL A 49 -1.84 -1.73 -4.31
CA VAL A 49 -1.16 -0.55 -3.75
C VAL A 49 0.26 -0.88 -3.30
N LEU A 50 0.48 -2.02 -2.63
CA LEU A 50 1.83 -2.45 -2.23
C LEU A 50 2.77 -2.58 -3.44
N LEU A 51 2.31 -3.18 -4.54
CA LEU A 51 3.10 -3.30 -5.78
C LEU A 51 3.46 -1.94 -6.38
N VAL A 52 2.52 -0.98 -6.35
CA VAL A 52 2.77 0.39 -6.82
C VAL A 52 3.82 1.09 -5.94
N LEU A 53 3.73 0.95 -4.62
CA LEU A 53 4.71 1.54 -3.70
C LEU A 53 6.11 0.95 -3.87
N ILE A 54 6.20 -0.37 -4.11
CA ILE A 54 7.47 -1.04 -4.42
C ILE A 54 8.05 -0.50 -5.73
N ALA A 55 7.24 -0.42 -6.79
CA ALA A 55 7.68 0.09 -8.08
C ALA A 55 8.15 1.55 -8.01
N LEU A 56 7.48 2.39 -7.22
CA LEU A 56 7.89 3.78 -7.00
C LEU A 56 9.22 3.88 -6.26
N SER A 57 9.39 3.10 -5.18
CA SER A 57 10.64 3.07 -4.42
C SER A 57 11.79 2.57 -5.31
N ASP A 58 11.58 1.51 -6.09
CA ASP A 58 12.58 0.95 -7.00
C ASP A 58 12.95 1.93 -8.13
N ALA A 59 11.97 2.55 -8.79
CA ALA A 59 12.21 3.54 -9.83
C ALA A 59 13.05 4.72 -9.33
N VAL A 60 12.78 5.19 -8.11
CA VAL A 60 13.52 6.29 -7.49
C VAL A 60 14.92 5.85 -7.09
N ASN A 61 15.09 4.63 -6.60
CA ASN A 61 16.41 4.08 -6.28
C ASN A 61 17.27 3.93 -7.54
N ASN A 62 16.69 3.46 -8.65
CA ASN A 62 17.39 3.25 -9.93
C ASN A 62 17.67 4.54 -10.70
N MET A 63 16.81 5.58 -10.60
CA MET A 63 17.08 6.90 -11.20
C MET A 63 18.14 7.71 -10.46
N LEU A 64 18.41 7.38 -9.21
CA LEU A 64 19.34 8.12 -8.34
C LEU A 64 20.69 7.42 -8.15
N LEU A 65 20.89 6.26 -8.80
CA LEU A 65 22.16 5.56 -9.02
C LEU A 65 22.91 6.17 -10.22
#